data_AF-A0A2K3LCX4-F1
#
_entry.id   AF-A0A2K3LCX4-F1
#
_cell.length_a   1.000
_cell.length_b   1.000
_cell.length_c   1.000
_cell.angle_alpha   90.00
_cell.angle_beta   90.00
_cell.angle_gamma   90.00
#
_symmetry.space_group_name_H-M   'P 1'
#
loop_
_entity.id
_entity.type
_entity.pdbx_description
1 polymer ?
#
loop_
_entity_poly.entity_id
_entity_poly.type
_entity_poly.pdbx_seq_one_letter_code
_entity_poly.pdbx_strand_id
1 'polypeptide(L)'
;MQRHGKSNAPPTVDLISSLPNVILSRIISLLSIKEAVATSILSKRWIHLWHFVDSINIPDTITLNSIESTYSFNQFMYSVLVSRDAVGSHFINSFRLKIEYSDNNLACHLGFPNVTKWINFIVQRGLKYLCLHLVVDDYGVDSDSEYDVDVDGLKPKLPISVLTCKTLVSLDLSRFRVKDFTCSSIGFGLPSLKIDPRQCPCYDIPIFHNLIHLELHGRLELVLQKLHHCPKLQKLELHQASFDIRENQEDVLQNLVEPEVVPQCLSSHLRSCTIHNFLGIQ
;
A
#
# COMPACT_ATOMS: atom_id res chain seq x y z
N MET A 1 4.68 -18.79 66.73
CA MET A 1 3.29 -18.87 66.21
C MET A 1 3.09 -17.73 65.22
N GLN A 2 2.86 -18.02 63.94
CA GLN A 2 2.01 -17.25 63.01
C GLN A 2 2.12 -17.90 61.62
N ARG A 3 1.14 -18.76 61.30
CA ARG A 3 0.91 -19.25 59.95
C ARG A 3 0.09 -18.17 59.23
N HIS A 4 0.66 -17.56 58.20
CA HIS A 4 -0.12 -16.75 57.26
C HIS A 4 -1.11 -17.67 56.54
N GLY A 5 -2.40 -17.38 56.70
CA GLY A 5 -3.47 -18.08 56.02
C GLY A 5 -3.39 -17.81 54.52
N LYS A 6 -3.19 -18.88 53.72
CA LYS A 6 -3.50 -18.86 52.29
C LYS A 6 -5.02 -18.68 52.16
N SER A 7 -5.45 -17.57 51.57
CA SER A 7 -6.83 -17.41 51.13
C SER A 7 -7.12 -18.44 50.05
N ASN A 8 -7.98 -19.41 50.35
CA ASN A 8 -8.54 -20.33 49.37
C ASN A 8 -9.69 -19.61 48.64
N ALA A 9 -9.36 -18.71 47.71
CA ALA A 9 -10.32 -18.31 46.70
C ALA A 9 -10.44 -19.45 45.67
N PRO A 10 -11.66 -19.86 45.26
CA PRO A 10 -11.81 -20.84 44.19
C PRO A 10 -11.13 -20.30 42.92
N PRO A 11 -10.48 -21.15 42.11
CA PRO A 11 -9.84 -20.70 40.88
C PRO A 11 -10.89 -20.01 40.03
N THR A 12 -10.67 -18.72 39.75
CA THR A 12 -11.50 -17.95 38.83
C THR A 12 -11.45 -18.67 37.48
N VAL A 13 -12.56 -19.30 37.11
CA VAL A 13 -12.67 -20.02 35.85
C VAL A 13 -12.44 -19.01 34.73
N ASP A 14 -11.40 -19.23 33.92
CA ASP A 14 -11.14 -18.43 32.73
C ASP A 14 -12.19 -18.78 31.66
N LEU A 15 -13.33 -18.12 31.76
CA LEU A 15 -14.49 -18.28 30.88
C LEU A 15 -14.15 -17.89 29.43
N ILE A 16 -13.14 -17.06 29.22
CA ILE A 16 -12.71 -16.65 27.89
C ILE A 16 -11.89 -17.79 27.26
N SER A 17 -11.00 -18.42 28.02
CA SER A 17 -10.26 -19.61 27.56
C SER A 17 -11.13 -20.86 27.40
N SER A 18 -12.34 -20.90 27.96
CA SER A 18 -13.28 -22.02 27.78
C SER A 18 -14.08 -21.97 26.47
N LEU A 19 -14.06 -20.85 25.74
CA LEU A 19 -14.74 -20.71 24.45
C LEU A 19 -14.16 -21.66 23.37
N PRO A 20 -14.97 -22.15 22.41
CA PRO A 20 -14.48 -22.96 21.29
C PRO A 20 -13.56 -22.17 20.34
N ASN A 21 -12.61 -22.85 19.68
CA ASN A 21 -11.63 -22.22 18.78
C ASN A 21 -12.30 -21.37 17.70
N VAL A 22 -13.44 -21.85 17.17
CA VAL A 22 -14.20 -21.15 16.14
C VAL A 22 -14.66 -19.76 16.61
N ILE A 23 -15.09 -19.64 17.87
CA ILE A 23 -15.51 -18.35 18.44
C ILE A 23 -14.31 -17.44 18.66
N LEU A 24 -13.22 -18.00 19.17
CA LEU A 24 -11.98 -17.25 19.39
C LEU A 24 -11.41 -16.73 18.05
N SER A 25 -11.33 -17.58 17.02
CA SER A 25 -10.92 -17.17 15.67
C SER A 25 -11.81 -16.06 15.12
N ARG A 26 -13.13 -16.14 15.35
CA ARG A 26 -14.05 -15.08 14.93
C ARG A 26 -13.78 -13.76 15.66
N ILE A 27 -13.56 -13.79 16.98
CA ILE A 27 -13.19 -12.59 17.74
C ILE A 27 -11.91 -11.98 17.18
N ILE A 28 -10.85 -12.78 17.02
CA ILE A 28 -9.55 -12.28 16.54
C ILE A 28 -9.65 -11.75 15.10
N SER A 29 -10.49 -12.35 14.24
CA SER A 29 -10.70 -11.84 12.87
C SER A 29 -11.35 -10.45 12.81
N LEU A 30 -11.95 -9.99 13.91
CA LEU A 30 -12.54 -8.65 14.03
C LEU A 30 -11.54 -7.62 14.58
N LEU A 31 -10.38 -8.06 15.03
CA LEU A 31 -9.35 -7.20 15.63
C LEU A 31 -8.36 -6.69 14.58
N SER A 32 -7.74 -5.53 14.85
CA SER A 32 -6.51 -5.17 14.15
C SER A 32 -5.40 -6.18 14.45
N ILE A 33 -4.38 -6.25 13.59
CA ILE A 33 -3.28 -7.19 13.81
C ILE A 33 -2.53 -6.91 15.12
N LYS A 34 -2.47 -5.64 15.56
CA LYS A 34 -1.86 -5.25 16.84
C LYS A 34 -2.62 -5.83 18.02
N GLU A 35 -3.94 -5.66 18.02
CA GLU A 35 -4.83 -6.19 19.06
C GLU A 35 -4.85 -7.72 19.03
N ALA A 36 -4.92 -8.32 17.85
CA ALA A 36 -4.86 -9.77 17.65
C ALA A 36 -3.59 -10.37 18.26
N VAL A 37 -2.41 -9.78 17.98
CA VAL A 37 -1.16 -10.20 18.61
C VAL A 37 -1.20 -9.97 20.12
N ALA A 38 -1.74 -8.85 20.59
CA ALA A 38 -1.86 -8.56 22.03
C ALA A 38 -2.74 -9.57 22.80
N THR A 39 -3.75 -10.17 22.15
CA THR A 39 -4.56 -11.24 22.78
C THR A 39 -3.74 -12.48 23.19
N SER A 40 -2.52 -12.63 22.65
CA SER A 40 -1.55 -13.65 23.06
C SER A 40 -1.24 -13.64 24.56
N ILE A 41 -1.40 -12.49 25.23
CA ILE A 41 -1.17 -12.34 26.67
C ILE A 41 -2.26 -13.06 27.48
N LEU A 42 -3.47 -13.21 26.93
CA LEU A 42 -4.60 -13.83 27.63
C LEU A 42 -4.37 -15.34 27.85
N SER A 43 -3.82 -16.04 26.85
CA SER A 43 -3.47 -17.46 26.96
C SER A 43 -2.69 -17.94 25.75
N LYS A 44 -1.86 -18.98 25.93
CA LYS A 44 -1.09 -19.64 24.86
C LYS A 44 -1.96 -20.07 23.67
N ARG A 45 -3.25 -20.35 23.91
CA ARG A 45 -4.20 -20.75 22.87
C ARG A 45 -4.42 -19.64 21.83
N TRP A 46 -4.45 -18.38 22.26
CA TRP A 46 -4.67 -17.22 21.39
C TRP A 46 -3.48 -16.95 20.47
N ILE A 47 -2.26 -17.27 20.93
CA ILE A 47 -1.02 -17.19 20.12
C ILE A 47 -1.19 -17.95 18.81
N HIS A 48 -1.76 -19.17 18.85
CA HIS A 48 -1.88 -19.99 17.65
C HIS A 48 -2.98 -19.49 16.70
N LEU A 49 -4.02 -18.85 17.21
CA LEU A 49 -5.20 -18.49 16.44
C LEU A 49 -4.98 -17.24 15.57
N TRP A 50 -4.26 -16.24 16.07
CA TRP A 50 -4.04 -15.01 15.30
C TRP A 50 -3.20 -15.24 14.03
N HIS A 51 -2.33 -16.26 14.02
CA HIS A 51 -1.55 -16.59 12.82
C HIS A 51 -2.42 -16.94 11.60
N PHE A 52 -3.64 -17.44 11.81
CA PHE A 52 -4.54 -17.89 10.74
C PHE A 52 -5.55 -16.82 10.29
N VAL A 53 -5.52 -15.63 10.89
CA VAL A 53 -6.38 -14.52 10.46
C VAL A 53 -5.94 -14.07 9.08
N ASP A 54 -6.79 -14.11 8.06
CA ASP A 54 -6.43 -13.82 6.67
C ASP A 54 -6.24 -12.33 6.36
N SER A 55 -6.44 -11.45 7.33
CA SER A 55 -6.28 -10.00 7.20
C SER A 55 -5.19 -9.43 8.10
N ILE A 56 -4.24 -8.69 7.52
CA ILE A 56 -3.33 -7.82 8.27
C ILE A 56 -3.88 -6.39 8.15
N ASN A 57 -4.63 -5.97 9.15
CA ASN A 57 -5.28 -4.67 9.16
C ASN A 57 -4.78 -3.83 10.34
N ILE A 58 -4.29 -2.63 10.03
CA ILE A 58 -4.01 -1.57 10.99
C ILE A 58 -4.85 -0.37 10.53
N PRO A 59 -6.03 -0.15 11.15
CA PRO A 59 -6.98 0.87 10.69
C PRO A 59 -6.47 2.30 10.97
N ASP A 60 -5.77 2.47 12.09
CA ASP A 60 -5.24 3.75 12.52
C ASP A 60 -3.98 4.13 11.74
N THR A 61 -3.79 5.42 11.51
CA THR A 61 -2.54 5.95 10.96
C THR A 61 -1.42 5.76 12.00
N ILE A 62 -0.33 5.12 11.57
CA ILE A 62 0.86 4.95 12.39
C ILE A 62 1.80 6.11 12.14
N THR A 63 1.87 7.04 13.09
CA THR A 63 2.82 8.15 13.06
C THR A 63 4.19 7.68 13.57
N LEU A 64 5.21 7.83 12.73
CA LEU A 64 6.60 7.43 12.96
C LEU A 64 7.47 8.69 12.97
N ASN A 65 7.79 9.14 14.19
CA ASN A 65 8.45 10.42 14.43
C ASN A 65 9.93 10.30 14.85
N SER A 66 10.46 9.08 14.84
CA SER A 66 11.83 8.82 15.26
C SER A 66 12.40 7.57 14.60
N ILE A 67 13.73 7.45 14.62
CA ILE A 67 14.44 6.25 14.17
C ILE A 67 13.99 5.04 14.98
N GLU A 68 13.85 5.19 16.30
CA GLU A 68 13.48 4.11 17.21
C GLU A 68 12.05 3.62 16.98
N SER A 69 11.08 4.53 16.85
CA SER A 69 9.69 4.16 16.55
C SER A 69 9.57 3.48 15.19
N THR A 70 10.29 3.97 14.19
CA THR A 70 10.35 3.36 12.85
C THR A 70 10.95 1.96 12.88
N TYR A 71 12.08 1.79 13.56
CA TYR A 71 12.73 0.48 13.68
C TYR A 71 11.82 -0.51 14.44
N SER A 72 11.25 -0.08 15.57
CA SER A 72 10.37 -0.91 16.38
C SER A 72 9.14 -1.38 15.60
N PHE A 73 8.52 -0.47 14.83
CA PHE A 73 7.40 -0.83 13.97
C PHE A 73 7.82 -1.79 12.85
N ASN A 74 9.00 -1.57 12.24
CA ASN A 74 9.51 -2.46 11.20
C ASN A 74 9.77 -3.87 11.73
N GLN A 75 10.34 -3.98 12.94
CA GLN A 75 10.58 -5.26 13.61
C GLN A 75 9.27 -5.96 13.99
N PHE A 76 8.27 -5.20 14.46
CA PHE A 76 6.93 -5.74 14.70
C PHE A 76 6.34 -6.34 13.42
N MET A 77 6.34 -5.59 12.31
CA MET A 77 5.80 -6.07 11.03
C MET A 77 6.56 -7.29 10.52
N TYR A 78 7.88 -7.28 10.60
CA TYR A 78 8.70 -8.44 10.23
C TYR A 78 8.35 -9.67 11.08
N SER A 79 8.22 -9.51 12.39
CA SER A 79 7.88 -10.59 13.31
C SER A 79 6.49 -11.18 13.02
N VAL A 80 5.50 -10.33 12.71
CA VAL A 80 4.16 -10.74 12.30
C VAL A 80 4.21 -11.60 11.04
N LEU A 81 4.93 -11.16 10.00
CA LEU A 81 5.01 -11.86 8.73
C LEU A 81 5.75 -13.21 8.86
N VAL A 82 6.89 -13.22 9.54
CA VAL A 82 7.70 -14.45 9.73
C VAL A 82 6.98 -15.47 10.61
N SER A 83 6.33 -15.04 11.69
CA SER A 83 5.62 -15.96 12.60
C SER A 83 4.49 -16.70 11.88
N ARG A 84 3.79 -16.03 10.95
CA ARG A 84 2.76 -16.66 10.13
C ARG A 84 3.34 -17.64 9.12
N ASP A 85 4.46 -17.30 8.50
CA ASP A 85 5.13 -18.18 7.54
C ASP A 85 5.63 -19.47 8.21
N ALA A 86 6.18 -19.35 9.42
CA ALA A 86 6.71 -20.47 10.19
C ALA A 86 5.65 -21.53 10.54
N VAL A 87 4.38 -21.14 10.67
CA VAL A 87 3.26 -22.07 10.96
C VAL A 87 2.51 -22.52 9.69
N GLY A 88 3.00 -22.17 8.50
CA GLY A 88 2.37 -22.54 7.24
C GLY A 88 1.11 -21.72 6.91
N SER A 89 0.88 -20.60 7.60
CA SER A 89 -0.26 -19.71 7.33
C SER A 89 0.06 -18.78 6.17
N HIS A 90 -0.04 -19.33 4.97
CA HIS A 90 0.38 -18.66 3.74
C HIS A 90 -0.71 -17.81 3.07
N PHE A 91 -1.90 -17.71 3.66
CA PHE A 91 -3.00 -16.94 3.06
C PHE A 91 -3.13 -15.57 3.74
N ILE A 92 -3.00 -14.51 2.94
CA ILE A 92 -3.26 -13.13 3.34
C ILE A 92 -4.17 -12.53 2.26
N ASN A 93 -5.47 -12.46 2.55
CA ASN A 93 -6.47 -11.93 1.63
C ASN A 93 -6.46 -10.39 1.60
N SER A 94 -6.22 -9.76 2.75
CA SER A 94 -6.32 -8.31 2.90
C SER A 94 -5.13 -7.74 3.66
N PHE A 95 -4.58 -6.64 3.16
CA PHE A 95 -3.56 -5.84 3.81
C PHE A 95 -3.96 -4.37 3.80
N ARG A 96 -4.11 -3.78 4.99
CA ARG A 96 -4.42 -2.36 5.16
C ARG A 96 -3.43 -1.74 6.15
N LEU A 97 -2.73 -0.71 5.69
CA LEU A 97 -1.75 0.01 6.49
C LEU A 97 -1.67 1.48 6.07
N LYS A 98 -1.71 2.38 7.06
CA LYS A 98 -1.48 3.81 6.87
C LYS A 98 -0.31 4.23 7.74
N ILE A 99 0.71 4.86 7.16
CA ILE A 99 1.90 5.32 7.87
C ILE A 99 2.12 6.79 7.56
N GLU A 100 2.45 7.55 8.59
CA GLU A 100 2.85 8.93 8.52
C GLU A 100 4.27 9.05 9.09
N TYR A 101 5.21 9.54 8.29
CA TYR A 101 6.58 9.78 8.73
C TYR A 101 6.76 11.27 9.02
N SER A 102 7.43 11.61 10.12
CA SER A 102 7.68 13.01 10.47
C SER A 102 8.65 13.73 9.52
N ASP A 103 9.44 12.98 8.75
CA ASP A 103 10.39 13.55 7.80
C ASP A 103 10.76 12.56 6.67
N ASN A 104 11.32 13.12 5.60
CA ASN A 104 11.72 12.38 4.40
C ASN A 104 12.85 11.37 4.66
N ASN A 105 13.76 11.60 5.61
CA ASN A 105 14.88 10.69 5.85
C ASN A 105 14.40 9.39 6.50
N LEU A 106 13.51 9.48 7.50
CA LEU A 106 12.87 8.31 8.10
C LEU A 106 12.12 7.51 7.04
N ALA A 107 11.33 8.20 6.21
CA ALA A 107 10.55 7.57 5.15
C ALA A 107 11.45 6.86 4.12
N CYS A 108 12.43 7.55 3.55
CA CYS A 108 13.26 7.05 2.46
C CYS A 108 14.22 5.94 2.88
N HIS A 109 14.86 6.08 4.04
CA HIS A 109 15.93 5.16 4.45
C HIS A 109 15.45 4.02 5.33
N LEU A 110 14.46 4.26 6.19
CA LEU A 110 13.99 3.27 7.16
C LEU A 110 12.61 2.72 6.83
N GLY A 111 11.73 3.53 6.24
CA GLY A 111 10.35 3.15 5.91
C GLY A 111 10.23 2.36 4.60
N PHE A 112 10.40 3.04 3.48
CA PHE A 112 10.11 2.56 2.14
C PHE A 112 10.78 1.23 1.76
N PRO A 113 12.06 0.97 2.11
CA PRO A 113 12.67 -0.32 1.83
C PRO A 113 11.96 -1.48 2.56
N ASN A 114 11.49 -1.25 3.79
CA ASN A 114 10.77 -2.27 4.57
C ASN A 114 9.35 -2.46 4.06
N VAL A 115 8.64 -1.36 3.76
CA VAL A 115 7.32 -1.41 3.12
C VAL A 115 7.37 -2.22 1.81
N THR A 116 8.37 -1.98 0.98
CA THR A 116 8.59 -2.74 -0.27
C THR A 116 8.77 -4.23 -0.01
N LYS A 117 9.55 -4.60 1.02
CA LYS A 117 9.73 -6.01 1.42
C LYS A 117 8.40 -6.64 1.87
N TRP A 118 7.62 -5.93 2.68
CA TRP A 118 6.32 -6.43 3.16
C TRP A 118 5.36 -6.67 2.00
N ILE A 119 5.24 -5.72 1.07
CA ILE A 119 4.40 -5.84 -0.12
C ILE A 119 4.80 -7.08 -0.94
N ASN A 120 6.09 -7.21 -1.27
CA ASN A 120 6.58 -8.36 -2.03
C ASN A 120 6.27 -9.69 -1.34
N PHE A 121 6.36 -9.73 -0.01
CA PHE A 121 6.03 -10.90 0.77
C PHE A 121 4.52 -11.24 0.69
N ILE A 122 3.64 -10.28 0.99
CA ILE A 122 2.19 -10.54 1.06
C ILE A 122 1.54 -10.80 -0.30
N VAL A 123 2.09 -10.23 -1.37
CA VAL A 123 1.56 -10.44 -2.73
C VAL A 123 1.70 -11.89 -3.18
N GLN A 124 2.78 -12.56 -2.75
CA GLN A 124 3.00 -13.99 -2.99
C GLN A 124 2.05 -14.91 -2.19
N ARG A 125 1.20 -14.33 -1.33
CA ARG A 125 0.33 -15.04 -0.38
C ARG A 125 -1.16 -14.92 -0.73
N GLY A 126 -1.45 -14.65 -2.02
CA GLY A 126 -2.80 -14.63 -2.56
C GLY A 126 -3.60 -13.36 -2.25
N LEU A 127 -2.91 -12.22 -2.11
CA LEU A 127 -3.50 -10.93 -1.76
C LEU A 127 -4.63 -10.53 -2.72
N LYS A 128 -5.78 -10.14 -2.16
CA LYS A 128 -6.95 -9.67 -2.90
C LYS A 128 -7.19 -8.18 -2.70
N TYR A 129 -6.96 -7.68 -1.49
CA TYR A 129 -7.22 -6.29 -1.12
C TYR A 129 -5.94 -5.67 -0.56
N LEU A 130 -5.43 -4.65 -1.25
CA LEU A 130 -4.27 -3.88 -0.82
C LEU A 130 -4.68 -2.42 -0.62
N CYS A 131 -4.56 -1.92 0.61
CA CYS A 131 -4.69 -0.52 0.98
C CYS A 131 -3.41 -0.08 1.67
N LEU A 132 -2.67 0.83 1.06
CA LEU A 132 -1.40 1.30 1.61
C LEU A 132 -1.20 2.78 1.39
N HIS A 133 -1.30 3.55 2.48
CA HIS A 133 -1.13 5.00 2.44
C HIS A 133 0.16 5.40 3.15
N LEU A 134 0.99 6.17 2.47
CA LEU A 134 2.25 6.69 3.00
C LEU A 134 2.23 8.21 2.96
N VAL A 135 2.29 8.83 4.14
CA VAL A 135 2.34 10.28 4.32
C VAL A 135 3.72 10.65 4.86
N VAL A 136 4.24 11.80 4.44
CA VAL A 136 5.46 12.38 4.98
C VAL A 136 5.18 13.83 5.30
N ASP A 137 5.38 14.22 6.54
CA ASP A 137 5.30 15.60 6.98
C ASP A 137 6.50 16.37 6.41
N ASP A 138 6.22 17.31 5.52
CA ASP A 138 7.24 18.08 4.81
C ASP A 138 7.41 19.46 5.46
N TYR A 139 7.78 19.50 6.75
CA TYR A 139 8.07 20.74 7.46
C TYR A 139 9.55 21.16 7.40
N GLY A 140 10.37 20.49 6.56
CA GLY A 140 11.83 20.50 6.70
C GLY A 140 12.65 21.09 5.55
N VAL A 141 12.05 21.58 4.46
CA VAL A 141 12.81 22.27 3.42
C VAL A 141 12.66 23.78 3.65
N ASP A 142 13.68 24.38 4.26
CA ASP A 142 13.85 25.83 4.28
C ASP A 142 13.66 26.35 2.86
N SER A 143 12.75 27.32 2.71
CA SER A 143 12.21 27.81 1.44
C SER A 143 13.22 28.54 0.53
N ASP A 144 14.51 28.47 0.84
CA ASP A 144 15.58 29.23 0.18
C ASP A 144 16.55 28.38 -0.66
N SER A 145 16.43 27.04 -0.69
CA SER A 145 17.27 26.24 -1.59
C SER A 145 16.65 26.16 -3.00
N GLU A 146 17.18 26.98 -3.91
CA GLU A 146 16.94 27.00 -5.36
C GLU A 146 17.56 25.77 -6.07
N TYR A 147 17.26 24.57 -5.57
CA TYR A 147 17.54 23.34 -6.29
C TYR A 147 16.25 22.54 -6.30
N ASP A 148 15.72 22.31 -7.50
CA ASP A 148 14.65 21.34 -7.77
C ASP A 148 15.10 19.97 -7.28
N VAL A 149 14.87 19.68 -5.99
CA VAL A 149 14.96 18.31 -5.48
C VAL A 149 13.81 17.61 -6.16
N ASP A 150 14.14 16.78 -7.13
CA ASP A 150 13.21 15.93 -7.87
C ASP A 150 12.23 15.30 -6.86
N VAL A 151 11.03 15.91 -6.75
CA VAL A 151 9.95 15.45 -5.88
C VAL A 151 9.48 14.09 -6.38
N ASP A 152 9.88 13.74 -7.63
CA ASP A 152 9.82 12.43 -8.25
C ASP A 152 11.09 11.54 -8.12
N GLY A 153 12.00 11.87 -7.17
CA GLY A 153 13.07 11.03 -6.60
C GLY A 153 12.78 10.42 -5.19
N LEU A 154 12.05 11.11 -4.31
CA LEU A 154 11.74 10.70 -2.91
C LEU A 154 10.62 9.66 -2.59
N LYS A 155 9.73 9.27 -3.51
CA LYS A 155 8.60 8.35 -3.32
C LYS A 155 9.05 6.90 -3.58
N PRO A 156 8.50 5.92 -2.85
CA PRO A 156 8.76 4.52 -3.10
C PRO A 156 8.29 4.08 -4.48
N LYS A 157 9.06 3.18 -5.10
CA LYS A 157 8.62 2.46 -6.29
C LYS A 157 7.60 1.40 -5.90
N LEU A 158 6.49 1.37 -6.60
CA LEU A 158 5.52 0.29 -6.49
C LEU A 158 6.19 -1.00 -6.99
N PRO A 159 6.22 -2.07 -6.17
CA PRO A 159 6.87 -3.30 -6.57
C PRO A 159 6.14 -3.97 -7.75
N ILE A 160 6.91 -4.45 -8.73
CA ILE A 160 6.39 -5.18 -9.91
C ILE A 160 5.54 -6.40 -9.48
N SER A 161 5.83 -6.98 -8.31
CA SER A 161 5.03 -8.07 -7.74
C SER A 161 3.55 -7.70 -7.65
N VAL A 162 3.21 -6.48 -7.21
CA VAL A 162 1.83 -5.97 -7.15
C VAL A 162 1.20 -5.98 -8.54
N LEU A 163 1.96 -5.53 -9.55
CA LEU A 163 1.52 -5.48 -10.93
C LEU A 163 1.26 -6.89 -11.51
N THR A 164 2.08 -7.86 -11.10
CA THR A 164 1.92 -9.27 -11.51
C THR A 164 0.91 -10.06 -10.68
N CYS A 165 0.29 -9.44 -9.66
CA CYS A 165 -0.58 -10.13 -8.72
C CYS A 165 -1.92 -10.52 -9.38
N LYS A 166 -2.08 -11.80 -9.70
CA LYS A 166 -3.30 -12.32 -10.36
C LYS A 166 -4.51 -12.37 -9.43
N THR A 167 -4.33 -12.36 -8.12
CA THR A 167 -5.41 -12.45 -7.13
C THR A 167 -5.96 -11.09 -6.72
N LEU A 168 -5.30 -10.00 -7.11
CA LEU A 168 -5.64 -8.65 -6.68
C LEU A 168 -6.97 -8.19 -7.28
N VAL A 169 -7.89 -7.77 -6.40
CA VAL A 169 -9.25 -7.32 -6.71
C VAL A 169 -9.40 -5.82 -6.48
N SER A 170 -8.82 -5.31 -5.39
CA SER A 170 -8.83 -3.89 -5.02
C SER A 170 -7.41 -3.43 -4.72
N LEU A 171 -7.04 -2.29 -5.32
CA LEU A 171 -5.77 -1.62 -5.07
C LEU A 171 -6.02 -0.16 -4.71
N ASP A 172 -5.61 0.22 -3.51
CA ASP A 172 -5.70 1.57 -2.96
C ASP A 172 -4.29 1.97 -2.46
N LEU A 173 -3.70 2.98 -3.11
CA LEU A 173 -2.33 3.40 -2.87
C LEU A 173 -2.20 4.92 -2.80
N SER A 174 -1.38 5.40 -1.88
CA SER A 174 -0.91 6.80 -1.86
C SER A 174 0.61 6.92 -1.80
N ARG A 175 1.16 7.94 -2.48
CA ARG A 175 2.61 8.23 -2.59
C ARG A 175 3.48 7.11 -3.17
N PHE A 176 3.05 6.43 -4.25
CA PHE A 176 3.90 5.48 -4.99
C PHE A 176 4.21 5.93 -6.42
N ARG A 177 5.41 5.61 -6.90
CA ARG A 177 5.80 5.72 -8.32
C ARG A 177 5.78 4.38 -9.01
N VAL A 178 5.53 4.38 -10.32
CA VAL A 178 5.60 3.15 -11.11
C VAL A 178 6.66 3.35 -12.19
N LYS A 179 7.78 2.63 -12.09
CA LYS A 179 9.02 2.93 -12.83
C LYS A 179 8.99 2.54 -14.31
N ASP A 180 7.97 1.83 -14.76
CA ASP A 180 7.92 1.25 -16.11
C ASP A 180 7.07 2.08 -17.10
N PHE A 181 6.53 3.23 -16.67
CA PHE A 181 5.72 4.11 -17.52
C PHE A 181 6.45 5.34 -18.06
N THR A 182 7.64 5.62 -17.55
CA THR A 182 8.45 6.72 -18.07
C THR A 182 9.11 6.26 -19.36
N CYS A 183 8.41 6.43 -20.49
CA CYS A 183 9.08 6.53 -21.78
C CYS A 183 9.83 7.88 -21.78
N SER A 184 10.99 7.92 -21.12
CA SER A 184 11.91 9.02 -21.27
C SER A 184 12.57 8.88 -22.64
N SER A 185 12.02 9.56 -23.63
CA SER A 185 12.71 10.13 -24.81
C SER A 185 11.65 10.93 -25.57
N ILE A 186 11.61 12.26 -25.44
CA ILE A 186 12.38 13.19 -26.28
C ILE A 186 12.32 12.78 -27.76
N GLY A 187 11.60 13.57 -28.56
CA GLY A 187 11.73 13.57 -30.02
C GLY A 187 10.41 13.40 -30.77
N PHE A 188 9.51 14.38 -30.70
CA PHE A 188 8.63 14.62 -31.84
C PHE A 188 9.52 14.97 -33.04
N GLY A 189 9.53 14.09 -34.04
CA GLY A 189 10.46 14.20 -35.17
C GLY A 189 10.12 13.27 -36.33
N LEU A 190 8.99 13.57 -36.99
CA LEU A 190 8.72 13.39 -38.42
C LEU A 190 8.61 11.97 -39.03
N PRO A 191 7.80 11.83 -40.10
CA PRO A 191 7.51 10.57 -40.76
C PRO A 191 8.70 10.13 -41.61
N SER A 192 8.94 8.82 -41.70
CA SER A 192 9.95 8.19 -42.57
C SER A 192 11.35 8.06 -41.97
N LEU A 193 11.51 7.31 -40.87
CA LEU A 193 12.79 6.65 -40.57
C LEU A 193 12.53 5.34 -39.82
N LYS A 194 12.89 4.22 -40.46
CA LYS A 194 12.87 2.87 -39.89
C LYS A 194 13.85 2.81 -38.72
N ILE A 195 13.34 2.75 -37.49
CA ILE A 195 14.13 2.37 -36.32
C ILE A 195 13.97 0.85 -36.15
N ASP A 196 15.09 0.13 -36.13
CA ASP A 196 15.13 -1.32 -35.85
C ASP A 196 14.74 -1.55 -34.36
N PRO A 197 13.66 -2.28 -34.05
CA PRO A 197 13.12 -2.42 -32.69
C PRO A 197 13.95 -3.29 -31.74
N ARG A 198 15.15 -3.75 -32.11
CA ARG A 198 15.81 -4.90 -31.47
C ARG A 198 16.78 -4.62 -30.32
N GLN A 199 16.89 -3.42 -29.76
CA GLN A 199 17.74 -3.19 -28.57
C GLN A 199 17.14 -2.26 -27.49
N CYS A 200 15.83 -2.26 -27.32
CA CYS A 200 15.21 -1.82 -26.08
C CYS A 200 14.55 -3.04 -25.40
N PRO A 201 14.98 -3.47 -24.21
CA PRO A 201 14.24 -4.46 -23.44
C PRO A 201 12.99 -3.77 -22.89
N CYS A 202 11.93 -3.76 -23.69
CA CYS A 202 10.60 -3.40 -23.23
C CYS A 202 10.21 -4.45 -22.17
N TYR A 203 10.17 -4.06 -20.90
CA TYR A 203 9.58 -4.88 -19.86
C TYR A 203 8.08 -4.91 -20.13
N ASP A 204 7.55 -6.10 -20.47
CA ASP A 204 6.11 -6.35 -20.52
C ASP A 204 5.50 -5.97 -19.16
N ILE A 205 4.88 -4.80 -19.10
CA ILE A 205 4.15 -4.37 -17.91
C ILE A 205 2.94 -5.30 -17.80
N PRO A 206 2.79 -6.02 -16.67
CA PRO A 206 1.74 -7.02 -16.55
C PRO A 206 0.36 -6.38 -16.49
N ILE A 207 -0.62 -7.03 -17.12
CA ILE A 207 -2.02 -6.64 -17.12
C ILE A 207 -2.70 -7.18 -15.85
N PHE A 208 -3.41 -6.32 -15.14
CA PHE A 208 -4.27 -6.63 -14.00
C PHE A 208 -5.63 -7.16 -14.46
N HIS A 209 -5.68 -8.44 -14.82
CA HIS A 209 -6.88 -9.08 -15.39
C HIS A 209 -8.08 -9.18 -14.44
N ASN A 210 -7.89 -8.98 -13.13
CA ASN A 210 -8.91 -9.16 -12.09
C ASN A 210 -9.15 -7.91 -11.24
N LEU A 211 -8.45 -6.81 -11.52
CA LEU A 211 -8.62 -5.57 -10.77
C LEU A 211 -9.97 -4.92 -11.14
N ILE A 212 -10.81 -4.73 -10.13
CA ILE A 212 -12.16 -4.17 -10.27
C ILE A 212 -12.23 -2.76 -9.67
N HIS A 213 -11.45 -2.51 -8.62
CA HIS A 213 -11.37 -1.23 -7.94
C HIS A 213 -9.93 -0.71 -7.89
N LEU A 214 -9.74 0.53 -8.33
CA LEU A 214 -8.47 1.22 -8.31
C LEU A 214 -8.67 2.61 -7.70
N GLU A 215 -7.99 2.86 -6.59
CA GLU A 215 -7.94 4.16 -5.93
C GLU A 215 -6.49 4.67 -5.96
N LEU A 216 -6.31 5.87 -6.51
CA LEU A 216 -5.01 6.50 -6.70
C LEU A 216 -5.03 7.91 -6.12
N HIS A 217 -3.98 8.22 -5.35
CA HIS A 217 -3.75 9.54 -4.79
C HIS A 217 -2.53 10.17 -5.50
N GLY A 218 -2.73 11.23 -6.29
CA GLY A 218 -1.66 11.91 -7.05
C GLY A 218 -2.06 12.42 -8.44
N ARG A 219 -1.06 12.66 -9.31
CA ARG A 219 -1.24 13.26 -10.65
C ARG A 219 -2.09 12.40 -11.60
N LEU A 220 -2.99 13.07 -12.32
CA LEU A 220 -3.94 12.47 -13.27
C LEU A 220 -3.28 11.95 -14.57
N GLU A 221 -2.21 12.57 -15.04
CA GLU A 221 -1.54 12.19 -16.30
C GLU A 221 -1.04 10.74 -16.31
N LEU A 222 -0.55 10.27 -15.15
CA LEU A 222 -0.09 8.89 -14.97
C LEU A 222 -1.24 7.88 -14.90
N VAL A 223 -2.50 8.33 -14.79
CA VAL A 223 -3.68 7.45 -14.69
C VAL A 223 -4.01 6.85 -16.05
N LEU A 224 -3.97 7.64 -17.13
CA LEU A 224 -4.35 7.18 -18.47
C LEU A 224 -3.48 6.01 -18.95
N GLN A 225 -2.17 6.10 -18.76
CA GLN A 225 -1.23 5.03 -19.10
C GLN A 225 -1.46 3.75 -18.26
N LYS A 226 -1.90 3.91 -17.00
CA LYS A 226 -2.18 2.78 -16.09
C LYS A 226 -3.50 2.08 -16.41
N LEU A 227 -4.49 2.78 -16.96
CA LEU A 227 -5.80 2.20 -17.26
C LEU A 227 -5.75 1.11 -18.35
N HIS A 228 -4.79 1.18 -19.28
CA HIS A 228 -4.54 0.11 -20.26
C HIS A 228 -4.22 -1.24 -19.62
N HIS A 229 -3.67 -1.22 -18.40
CA HIS A 229 -3.29 -2.42 -17.67
C HIS A 229 -4.43 -2.99 -16.85
N CYS A 230 -5.61 -2.37 -16.78
CA CYS A 230 -6.70 -2.77 -15.88
C CYS A 230 -8.00 -3.04 -16.64
N PRO A 231 -8.06 -4.03 -17.56
CA PRO A 231 -9.15 -4.14 -18.56
C PRO A 231 -10.55 -4.37 -17.98
N LYS A 232 -10.66 -4.91 -16.76
CA LYS A 232 -11.94 -5.17 -16.07
C LYS A 232 -12.30 -4.16 -14.99
N LEU A 233 -11.59 -3.02 -14.92
CA LEU A 233 -11.82 -2.01 -13.90
C LEU A 233 -13.25 -1.48 -13.96
N GLN A 234 -13.95 -1.48 -12.82
CA GLN A 234 -15.33 -1.01 -12.71
C GLN A 234 -15.45 0.28 -11.90
N LYS A 235 -14.56 0.49 -10.93
CA LYS A 235 -14.57 1.68 -10.07
C LYS A 235 -13.17 2.31 -10.06
N LEU A 236 -13.10 3.58 -10.42
CA LEU A 236 -11.89 4.39 -10.40
C LEU A 236 -12.10 5.57 -9.45
N GLU A 237 -11.22 5.72 -8.46
CA GLU A 237 -11.21 6.86 -7.54
C GLU A 237 -9.87 7.58 -7.62
N LEU A 238 -9.93 8.88 -7.90
CA LEU A 238 -8.77 9.73 -8.08
C LEU A 238 -8.81 10.84 -7.04
N HIS A 239 -7.78 10.90 -6.20
CA HIS A 239 -7.64 11.95 -5.20
C HIS A 239 -6.54 12.91 -5.63
N GLN A 240 -6.92 14.15 -5.94
CA GLN A 240 -5.97 15.21 -6.17
C GLN A 240 -5.35 15.62 -4.83
N ALA A 241 -4.03 15.55 -4.73
CA ALA A 241 -3.33 15.98 -3.53
C ALA A 241 -3.36 17.51 -3.46
N SER A 242 -3.80 18.06 -2.33
CA SER A 242 -3.86 19.50 -2.07
C SER A 242 -2.49 20.20 -1.98
N PHE A 243 -1.39 19.49 -2.24
CA PHE A 243 -0.03 19.95 -2.01
C PHE A 243 0.82 20.12 -3.28
N ASP A 244 0.33 19.74 -4.47
CA ASP A 244 1.02 20.03 -5.74
C ASP A 244 0.67 21.46 -6.24
N ILE A 245 0.63 22.48 -5.36
CA ILE A 245 0.37 23.89 -5.72
C ILE A 245 1.60 24.57 -6.38
N ARG A 246 2.42 23.81 -7.10
CA ARG A 246 3.58 24.34 -7.86
C ARG A 246 3.60 23.89 -9.31
N GLU A 247 2.53 23.29 -9.83
CA GLU A 247 2.43 23.11 -11.27
C GLU A 247 1.92 24.42 -11.89
N ASN A 248 2.80 25.09 -12.63
CA ASN A 248 2.38 26.14 -13.56
C ASN A 248 1.35 25.52 -14.51
N GLN A 249 0.22 26.18 -14.71
CA GLN A 249 -0.86 25.69 -15.59
C GLN A 249 -0.37 25.39 -17.01
N GLU A 250 0.71 26.05 -17.44
CA GLU A 250 1.34 25.82 -18.74
C GLU A 250 2.00 24.43 -18.85
N ASP A 251 2.58 23.88 -17.78
CA ASP A 251 3.23 22.56 -17.82
C ASP A 251 2.21 21.42 -17.89
N VAL A 252 1.05 21.57 -17.23
CA VAL A 252 -0.05 20.59 -17.28
C VAL A 252 -0.65 20.54 -18.68
N LEU A 253 -0.88 21.70 -19.30
CA LEU A 253 -1.44 21.75 -20.65
C LEU A 253 -0.43 21.28 -21.73
N GLN A 254 0.87 21.45 -21.51
CA GLN A 254 1.92 20.98 -22.43
C GLN A 254 2.18 19.47 -22.36
N ASN A 255 1.88 18.81 -21.23
CA ASN A 255 2.07 17.36 -21.05
C ASN A 255 0.81 16.51 -21.28
N LEU A 256 -0.35 17.13 -21.52
CA LEU A 256 -1.57 16.44 -21.92
C LEU A 256 -1.43 15.85 -23.33
N VAL A 257 -0.90 14.64 -23.41
CA VAL A 257 -0.97 13.81 -24.62
C VAL A 257 -2.37 13.22 -24.71
N GLU A 258 -3.11 13.56 -25.77
CA GLU A 258 -4.38 12.89 -26.06
C GLU A 258 -4.13 11.38 -26.25
N PRO A 259 -4.81 10.49 -25.50
CA PRO A 259 -4.59 9.06 -25.65
C PRO A 259 -5.07 8.60 -27.03
N GLU A 260 -4.15 8.10 -27.88
CA GLU A 260 -4.46 7.57 -29.21
C GLU A 260 -5.46 6.40 -29.17
N VAL A 261 -5.56 5.70 -28.03
CA VAL A 261 -6.47 4.57 -27.83
C VAL A 261 -7.16 4.71 -26.47
N VAL A 262 -8.49 4.63 -26.46
CA VAL A 262 -9.25 4.61 -25.20
C VAL A 262 -9.02 3.27 -24.49
N PRO A 263 -8.54 3.26 -23.22
CA PRO A 263 -8.42 2.05 -22.43
C PRO A 263 -9.70 1.21 -22.42
N GLN A 264 -9.59 -0.10 -22.60
CA GLN A 264 -10.74 -1.00 -22.69
C GLN A 264 -11.66 -0.94 -21.45
N CYS A 265 -11.11 -0.70 -20.27
CA CYS A 265 -11.91 -0.56 -19.06
C CYS A 265 -12.84 0.65 -19.08
N LEU A 266 -12.37 1.80 -19.59
CA LEU A 266 -13.16 3.01 -19.74
C LEU A 266 -14.32 2.82 -20.72
N SER A 267 -14.11 2.00 -21.76
CA SER A 267 -15.13 1.78 -22.79
C SER A 267 -16.18 0.71 -22.44
N SER A 268 -15.84 -0.27 -21.59
CA SER A 268 -16.67 -1.49 -21.45
C SER A 268 -17.03 -1.92 -20.03
N HIS A 269 -16.28 -1.51 -19.00
CA HIS A 269 -16.48 -2.04 -17.64
C HIS A 269 -16.63 -0.96 -16.57
N LEU A 270 -16.14 0.26 -16.81
CA LEU A 270 -16.18 1.35 -15.83
C LEU A 270 -17.64 1.75 -15.53
N ARG A 271 -18.04 1.62 -14.27
CA ARG A 271 -19.37 1.97 -13.76
C ARG A 271 -19.36 3.25 -12.94
N SER A 272 -18.24 3.54 -12.29
CA SER A 272 -18.08 4.71 -11.42
C SER A 272 -16.69 5.29 -11.59
N CYS A 273 -16.61 6.60 -11.75
CA CYS A 273 -15.37 7.37 -11.71
C CYS A 273 -15.60 8.57 -10.79
N THR A 274 -14.86 8.65 -9.70
CA THR A 274 -14.96 9.73 -8.73
C THR A 274 -13.65 10.48 -8.67
N ILE A 275 -13.71 11.80 -8.81
CA ILE A 275 -12.54 12.68 -8.64
C ILE A 275 -12.78 13.48 -7.37
N HIS A 276 -11.90 13.31 -6.39
CA HIS A 276 -11.93 13.99 -5.12
C HIS A 276 -10.94 15.15 -5.11
N ASN A 277 -11.32 16.24 -4.43
CA ASN A 277 -10.48 17.43 -4.22
C ASN A 277 -10.04 18.13 -5.52
N PHE A 278 -10.84 18.05 -6.59
CA PHE A 278 -10.53 18.75 -7.83
C PHE A 278 -10.62 20.26 -7.65
N LEU A 279 -9.48 20.95 -7.71
CA LEU A 279 -9.40 22.41 -7.50
C LEU A 279 -9.77 23.23 -8.76
N GLY A 280 -10.01 22.58 -9.90
CA GLY A 280 -10.26 23.27 -11.16
C GLY A 280 -8.97 23.82 -11.80
N ILE A 281 -9.02 24.05 -13.11
CA ILE A 281 -8.03 24.89 -13.81
C ILE A 281 -8.56 26.32 -13.63
N GLN A 282 -7.85 27.19 -12.92
CA GLN A 282 -8.35 28.52 -12.53
C GLN A 282 -7.71 29.65 -13.32
#